data_AF-A0A0J9XHV7-F1
#
_entry.id   AF-A0A0J9XHV7-F1
#
_cell.length_a   1.000
_cell.length_b   1.000
_cell.length_c   1.000
_cell.angle_alpha   90.00
_cell.angle_beta   90.00
_cell.angle_gamma   90.00
#
_symmetry.space_group_name_H-M   'P 1'
#
loop_
_entity.id
_entity.type
_entity.pdbx_description
1 polymer ?
#
loop_
_entity_poly.entity_id
_entity_poly.type
_entity_poly.pdbx_seq_one_letter_code
_entity_poly.pdbx_strand_id
1 'polypeptide(L)'
;MTEVFLNSVYDHLKASTNPSYISVTLEAADDDLLTGLPSTSYVQVHRDLTSTRVIYNILAWPVKPVISSDAQSEQKNTMVVPVIYFTLYGHNPHTGSLEAITNVDKVVDLIVPQTYHDQVRGGISQGINPATGLPGFFLHPCKTEAWMETMGFDTPSNNEAKYVVWLQTFGQVVGL
;
A
#
# COMPACT_ATOMS: atom_id res chain seq x y z
N MET A 1 11.36 -1.96 -13.15
CA MET A 1 10.26 -1.09 -12.69
C MET A 1 10.16 -1.10 -11.17
N THR A 2 10.05 -2.28 -10.54
CA THR A 2 9.86 -2.44 -9.09
C THR A 2 10.95 -1.78 -8.23
N GLU A 3 12.23 -1.93 -8.57
CA GLU A 3 13.32 -1.38 -7.76
C GLU A 3 13.37 0.16 -7.80
N VAL A 4 13.37 0.75 -9.00
CA VAL A 4 13.30 2.22 -9.18
C VAL A 4 12.07 2.78 -8.47
N PHE A 5 10.91 2.13 -8.61
CA PHE A 5 9.68 2.49 -7.91
C PHE A 5 9.85 2.52 -6.39
N LEU A 6 10.29 1.40 -5.80
CA LEU A 6 10.37 1.26 -4.36
C LEU A 6 11.43 2.20 -3.77
N ASN A 7 12.56 2.39 -4.44
CA ASN A 7 13.58 3.34 -4.03
C ASN A 7 13.07 4.79 -4.08
N SER A 8 12.38 5.19 -5.17
CA SER A 8 11.79 6.54 -5.25
C SER A 8 10.77 6.81 -4.14
N VAL A 9 9.92 5.82 -3.82
CA VAL A 9 8.95 5.92 -2.72
C VAL A 9 9.65 6.01 -1.37
N TYR A 10 10.61 5.12 -1.12
CA TYR A 10 11.38 5.08 0.11
C TYR A 10 12.12 6.41 0.35
N ASP A 11 12.86 6.89 -0.63
CA ASP A 11 13.64 8.12 -0.54
C ASP A 11 12.73 9.34 -0.29
N HIS A 12 11.58 9.41 -0.98
CA HIS A 12 10.62 10.50 -0.77
C HIS A 12 10.04 10.49 0.65
N LEU A 13 9.61 9.33 1.14
CA LEU A 13 9.02 9.20 2.47
C LEU A 13 10.04 9.44 3.57
N LYS A 14 11.28 8.97 3.39
CA LYS A 14 12.37 9.18 4.34
C LYS A 14 12.85 10.62 4.39
N ALA A 15 12.82 11.33 3.25
CA ALA A 15 13.12 12.76 3.19
C ALA A 15 11.98 13.65 3.70
N SER A 16 10.77 13.10 3.86
CA SER A 16 9.61 13.84 4.38
C SER A 16 9.84 14.29 5.81
N THR A 17 9.48 15.53 6.12
CA THR A 17 9.50 16.09 7.47
C THR A 17 8.21 15.82 8.25
N ASN A 18 7.31 14.97 7.74
CA ASN A 18 6.06 14.64 8.40
C ASN A 18 6.34 13.95 9.76
N PRO A 19 6.06 14.61 10.89
CA PRO A 19 6.39 14.08 12.22
C PRO A 19 5.52 12.88 12.61
N SER A 20 4.51 12.54 11.81
CA SER A 20 3.64 11.39 12.07
C SER A 20 4.32 10.06 11.75
N TYR A 21 5.37 10.05 10.93
CA TYR A 21 6.08 8.83 10.58
C TYR A 21 7.12 8.49 11.63
N ILE A 22 7.08 7.25 12.10
CA ILE A 22 8.03 6.75 13.11
C ILE A 22 9.16 5.99 12.47
N SER A 23 8.86 5.20 11.43
CA SER A 23 9.87 4.51 10.66
C SER A 23 9.39 4.26 9.23
N VAL A 24 10.36 4.27 8.31
CA VAL A 24 10.20 3.86 6.92
C VAL A 24 11.27 2.82 6.65
N THR A 25 10.87 1.62 6.23
CA THR A 25 11.78 0.53 5.88
C THR A 25 11.52 0.07 4.45
N LEU A 26 12.59 -0.29 3.74
CA LEU A 26 12.51 -0.98 2.47
C LEU A 26 12.82 -2.44 2.74
N GLU A 27 11.86 -3.31 2.49
CA GLU A 27 11.94 -4.74 2.82
C GLU A 27 11.68 -5.58 1.58
N ALA A 28 12.38 -6.71 1.49
CA ALA A 28 11.95 -7.83 0.68
C ALA A 28 11.29 -8.81 1.65
N ALA A 29 10.04 -9.21 1.41
CA ALA A 29 9.48 -10.34 2.14
C ALA A 29 10.38 -11.55 1.85
N ASP A 30 10.98 -12.13 2.88
CA ASP A 30 11.62 -13.44 2.74
C ASP A 30 10.56 -14.46 2.33
N ASP A 31 10.94 -15.47 1.54
CA ASP A 31 10.04 -16.59 1.22
C ASP A 31 9.69 -17.31 2.53
N ASP A 32 8.60 -16.89 3.19
CA ASP A 32 8.09 -17.60 4.35
C ASP A 32 7.51 -18.93 3.85
N LEU A 33 8.30 -19.99 4.02
CA LEU A 33 7.99 -21.37 3.64
C LEU A 33 6.61 -21.86 4.13
N LEU A 34 6.01 -21.16 5.11
CA LEU A 34 4.72 -21.47 5.69
C LEU A 34 3.53 -20.85 4.93
N THR A 35 3.72 -19.77 4.16
CA THR A 35 2.62 -19.07 3.47
C THR A 35 2.60 -19.31 1.96
N GLY A 36 3.73 -19.76 1.37
CA GLY A 36 3.84 -20.03 -0.07
C GLY A 36 3.62 -18.79 -0.95
N LEU A 37 3.65 -17.59 -0.36
CA LEU A 37 3.56 -16.32 -1.09
C LEU A 37 4.95 -15.94 -1.63
N PRO A 38 5.05 -15.36 -2.84
CA PRO A 38 6.34 -14.94 -3.38
C PRO A 38 6.93 -13.80 -2.54
N SER A 39 8.26 -13.82 -2.41
CA SER A 39 9.07 -12.69 -1.98
C SER A 39 8.65 -11.40 -2.70
N THR A 40 7.86 -10.59 -2.00
CA THR A 40 7.34 -9.31 -2.48
C THR A 40 8.15 -8.21 -1.81
N SER A 41 8.83 -7.38 -2.60
CA SER A 41 9.46 -6.17 -2.07
C SER A 41 8.43 -5.07 -1.84
N TYR A 42 8.52 -4.40 -0.70
CA TYR A 42 7.63 -3.32 -0.31
C TYR A 42 8.35 -2.24 0.49
N VAL A 43 7.78 -1.03 0.48
CA VAL A 43 8.12 0.01 1.45
C VAL A 43 7.12 -0.07 2.58
N GLN A 44 7.60 -0.25 3.81
CA GLN A 44 6.76 -0.20 5.00
C GLN A 44 6.86 1.16 5.66
N VAL A 45 5.71 1.70 6.08
CA VAL A 45 5.63 2.95 6.84
C VAL A 45 4.85 2.70 8.12
N HIS A 46 5.45 3.05 9.26
CA HIS A 46 4.80 3.01 10.56
C HIS A 46 4.39 4.43 10.95
N ARG A 47 3.09 4.62 11.20
CA ARG A 47 2.51 5.89 11.64
C ARG A 47 1.77 5.66 12.96
N ASP A 48 2.26 6.23 14.05
CA ASP A 48 1.50 6.24 15.32
C ASP A 48 0.75 7.57 15.46
N LEU A 49 -0.57 7.44 15.54
CA LEU A 49 -1.49 8.46 15.99
C LEU A 49 -1.71 8.30 17.50
N THR A 50 -2.30 9.31 18.15
CA THR A 50 -2.47 9.37 19.61
C THR A 50 -3.08 8.10 20.24
N SER A 51 -3.95 7.39 19.52
CA SER A 51 -4.65 6.18 20.00
C SER A 51 -4.61 5.01 19.01
N THR A 52 -3.98 5.19 17.85
CA THR A 52 -4.06 4.25 16.72
C THR A 52 -2.70 4.15 16.05
N ARG A 53 -2.24 2.94 15.78
CA ARG A 53 -1.09 2.66 14.93
C ARG A 53 -1.57 2.26 13.55
N VAL A 54 -0.95 2.79 12.51
CA VAL A 54 -1.19 2.40 11.13
C VAL A 54 0.11 1.90 10.52
N ILE A 55 0.05 0.75 9.88
CA ILE A 55 1.16 0.17 9.13
C ILE A 55 0.76 0.14 7.67
N TYR A 56 1.49 0.85 6.82
CA TYR A 56 1.30 0.85 5.38
C TYR A 56 2.36 -0.01 4.71
N ASN A 57 1.94 -0.88 3.79
CA ASN A 57 2.82 -1.61 2.88
C ASN A 57 2.54 -1.12 1.46
N ILE A 58 3.55 -0.51 0.84
CA ILE A 58 3.47 0.02 -0.53
C ILE A 58 4.21 -0.96 -1.44
N LEU A 59 3.49 -1.53 -2.41
CA LEU A 59 4.02 -2.55 -3.32
C LEU A 59 3.54 -2.31 -4.75
N ALA A 60 4.13 -3.05 -5.70
CA ALA A 60 3.77 -3.02 -7.11
C ALA A 60 2.77 -4.15 -7.43
N TRP A 61 1.71 -3.83 -8.17
CA TRP A 61 0.62 -4.72 -8.59
C TRP A 61 0.58 -4.87 -10.12
N PRO A 62 0.30 -6.04 -10.71
CA PRO A 62 0.05 -7.31 -10.03
C PRO A 62 1.31 -7.82 -9.34
N VAL A 63 1.13 -8.37 -8.14
CA VAL A 63 2.19 -9.13 -7.49
C VAL A 63 2.47 -10.34 -8.38
N LYS A 64 3.69 -10.50 -8.89
CA LYS A 64 4.02 -11.59 -9.81
C LYS A 64 3.63 -12.93 -9.16
N PRO A 65 2.76 -13.75 -9.76
CA PRO A 65 2.56 -15.11 -9.29
C PRO A 65 3.83 -15.93 -9.55
N VAL A 66 4.16 -16.84 -8.63
CA VAL A 66 5.10 -17.93 -8.89
C VAL A 66 4.48 -18.77 -10.01
N ILE A 67 4.95 -18.58 -11.23
CA ILE A 67 4.55 -19.44 -12.34
C ILE A 67 5.24 -20.78 -12.08
N SER A 68 4.50 -21.79 -11.63
CA SER A 68 4.87 -23.16 -11.99
C SER A 68 4.87 -23.21 -13.52
N SER A 69 5.84 -23.88 -14.12
CA SER A 69 6.21 -23.85 -15.53
C SER A 69 5.08 -24.09 -16.56
N ASP A 70 3.85 -24.33 -16.13
CA ASP A 70 2.79 -24.96 -16.93
C ASP A 70 1.57 -24.04 -17.16
N ALA A 71 1.55 -22.82 -16.60
CA ALA A 71 0.44 -21.87 -16.77
C ALA A 71 0.81 -20.64 -17.62
N GLN A 72 1.30 -20.87 -18.84
CA GLN A 72 1.28 -19.84 -19.89
C GLN A 72 -0.08 -19.85 -20.61
N SER A 73 -1.10 -19.23 -20.02
CA SER A 73 -2.27 -18.81 -20.79
C SER A 73 -2.79 -17.48 -20.27
N GLU A 74 -2.72 -16.47 -21.15
CA GLU A 74 -3.28 -15.12 -20.99
C GLU A 74 -2.62 -14.19 -19.98
N GLN A 75 -1.33 -13.93 -20.17
CA GLN A 75 -0.74 -12.68 -19.69
C GLN A 75 -1.26 -11.52 -20.55
N LYS A 76 -2.49 -11.06 -20.26
CA LYS A 76 -2.92 -9.71 -20.64
C LYS A 76 -1.83 -8.76 -20.15
N ASN A 77 -1.41 -7.82 -20.98
CA ASN A 77 -0.35 -6.86 -20.67
C ASN A 77 -0.81 -5.92 -19.53
N THR A 78 -0.81 -6.41 -18.29
CA THR A 78 -1.30 -5.69 -17.13
C THR A 78 -0.24 -4.67 -16.74
N MET A 79 -0.58 -3.38 -16.80
CA MET A 79 0.34 -2.34 -16.34
C MET A 79 0.67 -2.59 -14.88
N VAL A 80 1.97 -2.57 -14.57
CA VAL A 80 2.40 -2.67 -13.17
C VAL A 80 2.18 -1.32 -12.51
N VAL A 81 1.25 -1.27 -11.57
CA VAL A 81 0.83 -0.06 -10.86
C VAL A 81 1.10 -0.18 -9.37
N PRO A 82 1.40 0.93 -8.69
CA PRO A 82 1.56 0.92 -7.24
C PRO A 82 0.22 0.73 -6.51
N VAL A 83 0.26 0.02 -5.38
CA VAL A 83 -0.89 -0.21 -4.50
C VAL A 83 -0.49 -0.01 -3.03
N ILE A 84 -1.42 0.52 -2.23
CA ILE A 84 -1.26 0.72 -0.79
C ILE A 84 -2.11 -0.31 -0.06
N TYR A 85 -1.45 -1.22 0.65
CA TYR A 85 -2.07 -2.03 1.68
C TYR A 85 -1.81 -1.40 3.03
N PHE A 86 -2.74 -1.55 3.97
CA PHE A 86 -2.55 -1.03 5.31
C PHE A 86 -3.36 -1.78 6.36
N THR A 87 -2.83 -1.80 7.58
CA THR A 87 -3.48 -2.36 8.77
C THR A 87 -3.49 -1.31 9.87
N LEU A 88 -4.61 -1.25 10.60
CA LEU A 88 -4.77 -0.33 11.71
C LEU A 88 -4.88 -1.14 12.99
N TYR A 89 -4.27 -0.62 14.04
CA TYR A 89 -4.36 -1.17 15.37
C TYR A 89 -4.78 -0.09 16.34
N GLY A 90 -5.83 -0.35 17.11
CA GLY A 90 -6.33 0.57 18.14
C GLY A 90 -6.05 0.00 19.52
N HIS A 91 -5.92 0.88 20.51
CA HIS A 91 -5.85 0.45 21.89
C HIS A 91 -7.23 -0.07 22.36
N ASN A 92 -7.28 -1.31 22.84
CA ASN A 92 -8.48 -1.84 23.48
C ASN A 92 -8.48 -1.43 24.97
N PRO A 93 -9.46 -0.62 25.42
CA PRO A 93 -9.49 -0.11 26.79
C PRO A 93 -9.77 -1.20 27.85
N HIS A 94 -10.31 -2.36 27.45
CA HIS A 94 -10.62 -3.45 28.37
C HIS A 94 -9.42 -4.37 28.60
N THR A 95 -8.62 -4.61 27.57
CA THR A 95 -7.47 -5.54 27.62
C THR A 95 -6.13 -4.80 27.76
N GLY A 96 -6.08 -3.50 27.44
CA GLY A 96 -4.85 -2.72 27.41
C GLY A 96 -3.93 -3.06 26.23
N SER A 97 -4.36 -3.96 25.33
CA SER A 97 -3.57 -4.39 24.19
C SER A 97 -3.89 -3.59 22.93
N LEU A 98 -2.93 -3.58 22.02
CA LEU A 98 -3.12 -3.08 20.66
C LEU A 98 -3.81 -4.18 19.82
N GLU A 99 -4.98 -3.90 19.27
CA GLU A 99 -5.78 -4.86 18.52
C GLU A 99 -6.09 -4.37 17.11
N ALA A 100 -6.08 -5.29 16.14
CA ALA A 100 -6.36 -4.97 14.75
C ALA A 100 -7.80 -4.48 14.59
N ILE A 101 -7.96 -3.34 13.92
CA ILE A 101 -9.27 -2.80 13.56
C ILE A 101 -9.68 -3.45 12.24
N THR A 102 -10.80 -4.18 12.23
CA THR A 102 -11.28 -4.93 11.07
C THR A 102 -12.54 -4.32 10.42
N ASN A 103 -13.16 -3.34 11.06
CA ASN A 103 -14.34 -2.64 10.54
C ASN A 103 -13.91 -1.48 9.62
N VAL A 104 -14.36 -1.50 8.36
CA VAL A 104 -13.99 -0.50 7.34
C VAL A 104 -14.50 0.90 7.65
N ASP A 105 -15.71 1.05 8.22
CA ASP A 105 -16.26 2.36 8.57
C ASP A 105 -15.40 3.01 9.66
N LYS A 106 -15.00 2.23 10.66
CA LYS A 106 -14.08 2.68 11.72
C LYS A 106 -12.71 3.06 11.16
N VAL A 107 -12.23 2.35 10.14
CA VAL A 107 -10.99 2.71 9.43
C VAL A 107 -11.12 4.07 8.76
N VAL A 108 -12.20 4.29 7.99
CA VAL A 108 -12.46 5.56 7.32
C VAL A 108 -12.48 6.70 8.33
N ASP A 109 -13.22 6.54 9.42
CA ASP A 109 -13.35 7.57 10.45
C ASP A 109 -12.02 7.92 11.15
N LEU A 110 -11.08 6.97 11.22
CA LEU A 110 -9.82 7.15 11.96
C LEU A 110 -8.68 7.73 11.13
N ILE A 111 -8.57 7.39 9.84
CA ILE A 111 -7.37 7.73 9.04
C ILE A 111 -7.67 8.48 7.76
N VAL A 112 -8.89 8.42 7.25
CA VAL A 112 -9.25 9.12 6.01
C VAL A 112 -9.57 10.57 6.38
N PRO A 113 -8.89 11.57 5.78
CA PRO A 113 -9.26 12.96 5.98
C PRO A 113 -10.73 13.21 5.62
N GLN A 114 -11.43 14.05 6.39
CA GLN A 114 -12.87 14.29 6.22
C GLN A 114 -13.27 14.64 4.77
N THR A 115 -12.42 15.38 4.05
CA THR A 115 -12.59 15.76 2.65
C THR A 115 -12.66 14.57 1.68
N TYR A 116 -12.15 13.40 2.07
CA TYR A 116 -12.13 12.19 1.25
C TYR A 116 -13.16 11.14 1.70
N HIS A 117 -13.90 11.34 2.80
CA HIS A 117 -14.83 10.33 3.35
C HIS A 117 -15.82 9.80 2.29
N ASP A 118 -16.50 10.68 1.58
CA ASP A 118 -17.50 10.30 0.57
C ASP A 118 -16.88 9.62 -0.66
N GLN A 119 -15.63 9.94 -0.97
CA GLN A 119 -14.91 9.41 -2.13
C GLN A 119 -14.31 8.02 -1.83
N VAL A 120 -14.06 7.74 -0.56
CA VAL A 120 -13.36 6.55 -0.07
C VAL A 120 -14.31 5.48 0.43
N ARG A 121 -15.54 5.85 0.84
CA ARG A 121 -16.62 4.89 1.12
C ARG A 121 -16.93 4.09 -0.15
N GLY A 122 -16.48 2.83 -0.18
CA GLY A 122 -16.55 1.93 -1.34
C GLY A 122 -15.26 1.80 -2.17
N GLY A 123 -14.22 2.58 -1.86
CA GLY A 123 -12.89 2.50 -2.50
C GLY A 123 -11.86 1.68 -1.71
N ILE A 124 -12.10 1.48 -0.41
CA ILE A 124 -11.30 0.58 0.45
C ILE A 124 -11.89 -0.82 0.39
N SER A 125 -11.05 -1.79 0.08
CA SER A 125 -11.37 -3.23 0.12
C SER A 125 -10.59 -3.93 1.23
N GLN A 126 -11.02 -5.13 1.59
CA GLN A 126 -10.32 -6.01 2.52
C GLN A 126 -9.78 -7.24 1.78
N GLY A 127 -8.58 -7.69 2.14
CA GLY A 127 -7.95 -8.86 1.54
C GLY A 127 -6.68 -9.28 2.27
N ILE A 128 -6.03 -10.33 1.77
CA ILE A 128 -4.72 -10.73 2.29
C ILE A 128 -3.66 -9.76 1.75
N ASN A 129 -2.90 -9.18 2.67
CA ASN A 129 -1.78 -8.31 2.36
C ASN A 129 -0.61 -9.16 1.82
N PRO A 130 -0.20 -8.99 0.55
CA PRO A 130 0.82 -9.85 -0.05
C PRO A 130 2.19 -9.74 0.63
N ALA A 131 2.47 -8.63 1.29
CA ALA A 131 3.73 -8.41 1.99
C ALA A 131 3.82 -9.17 3.33
N THR A 132 2.69 -9.43 4.00
CA THR A 132 2.68 -10.01 5.36
C THR A 132 1.92 -11.33 5.47
N GLY A 133 1.14 -11.71 4.45
CA GLY A 133 0.23 -12.86 4.53
C GLY A 133 -0.95 -12.67 5.48
N LEU A 134 -1.13 -11.49 6.08
CA LEU A 134 -2.18 -11.20 7.05
C LEU A 134 -3.34 -10.41 6.42
N PRO A 135 -4.56 -10.49 6.97
CA PRO A 135 -5.67 -9.64 6.56
C PRO A 135 -5.33 -8.15 6.70
N GLY A 136 -5.70 -7.35 5.71
CA GLY A 136 -5.54 -5.91 5.72
C GLY A 136 -6.50 -5.22 4.76
N PHE A 137 -6.43 -3.89 4.76
CA PHE A 137 -7.18 -3.04 3.86
C PHE A 137 -6.29 -2.63 2.69
N PHE A 138 -6.91 -2.30 1.55
CA PHE A 138 -6.19 -1.73 0.43
C PHE A 138 -7.09 -0.83 -0.41
N LEU A 139 -6.47 0.17 -1.06
CA LEU A 139 -7.12 0.91 -2.13
C LEU A 139 -7.04 0.09 -3.42
N HIS A 140 -8.19 -0.21 -4.02
CA HIS A 140 -8.22 -1.02 -5.24
C HIS A 140 -7.47 -0.30 -6.39
N PRO A 141 -6.53 -0.98 -7.08
CA PRO A 141 -5.62 -0.32 -8.04
C PRO A 141 -6.28 0.06 -9.38
N CYS A 142 -7.55 -0.30 -9.63
CA CYS A 142 -8.23 -0.03 -10.91
C CYS A 142 -8.24 1.45 -11.31
N LYS A 143 -8.34 2.36 -10.34
CA LYS A 143 -8.27 3.80 -10.60
C LYS A 143 -6.84 4.30 -10.81
N THR A 144 -5.84 3.60 -10.28
CA THR A 144 -4.42 3.94 -10.44
C THR A 144 -3.99 3.81 -11.90
N GLU A 145 -4.40 2.73 -12.57
CA GLU A 145 -4.04 2.48 -13.98
C GLU A 145 -4.55 3.60 -14.88
N ALA A 146 -5.86 3.84 -14.88
CA ALA A 146 -6.48 4.90 -15.68
C ALA A 146 -5.94 6.31 -15.31
N TRP A 147 -5.61 6.55 -14.04
CA TRP A 147 -5.03 7.82 -13.61
C TRP A 147 -3.60 8.00 -14.15
N MET A 148 -2.76 6.97 -14.09
CA MET A 148 -1.39 7.02 -14.62
C MET A 148 -1.38 7.26 -16.13
N GLU A 149 -2.29 6.66 -16.88
CA GLU A 149 -2.47 6.91 -18.32
C GLU A 149 -2.87 8.38 -18.58
N THR A 150 -3.87 8.89 -17.86
CA THR A 150 -4.35 10.27 -18.00
C THR A 150 -3.26 11.30 -17.70
N MET A 151 -2.36 11.00 -16.76
CA MET A 151 -1.25 11.86 -16.37
C MET A 151 -0.04 11.78 -17.32
N GLY A 152 -0.07 10.90 -18.34
CA GLY A 152 1.07 10.70 -19.27
C GLY A 152 2.27 10.03 -18.62
N PHE A 153 2.04 9.21 -17.58
CA PHE A 153 3.07 8.49 -16.83
C PHE A 153 3.40 7.09 -17.39
N ASP A 154 2.85 6.79 -18.56
CA ASP A 154 3.12 5.62 -19.41
C ASP A 154 4.48 5.72 -20.14
N THR A 155 5.11 6.90 -20.15
CA THR A 155 6.40 7.13 -20.81
C THR A 155 7.63 6.94 -19.88
N PRO A 156 8.77 6.41 -20.36
CA PRO A 156 9.96 6.16 -19.53
C PRO A 156 10.63 7.40 -18.93
N SER A 157 10.40 8.59 -19.51
CA SER A 157 11.06 9.84 -19.12
C SER A 157 10.64 10.40 -17.75
N ASN A 158 9.55 9.89 -17.17
CA ASN A 158 8.98 10.37 -15.89
C ASN A 158 9.01 9.32 -14.78
N ASN A 159 9.89 8.32 -14.88
CA ASN A 159 9.78 7.09 -14.08
C ASN A 159 9.91 7.27 -12.57
N GLU A 160 10.68 8.22 -12.06
CA GLU A 160 10.82 8.42 -10.60
C GLU A 160 9.74 9.36 -10.05
N ALA A 161 9.53 10.50 -10.73
CA ALA A 161 8.56 11.50 -10.31
C ALA A 161 7.12 10.96 -10.29
N LYS A 162 6.75 10.07 -11.20
CA LYS A 162 5.37 9.54 -11.27
C LYS A 162 4.94 8.80 -10.02
N TYR A 163 5.85 8.10 -9.34
CA TYR A 163 5.52 7.35 -8.13
C TYR A 163 5.40 8.26 -6.91
N VAL A 164 6.21 9.33 -6.88
CA VAL A 164 6.07 10.38 -5.88
C VAL A 164 4.73 11.11 -6.06
N VAL A 165 4.37 11.49 -7.29
CA VAL A 165 3.08 12.16 -7.57
C VAL A 165 1.91 11.22 -7.27
N TRP A 166 2.02 9.93 -7.61
CA TRP A 166 1.03 8.92 -7.22
C TRP A 166 0.87 8.86 -5.71
N LEU A 167 1.98 8.78 -4.97
CA LEU A 167 1.96 8.69 -3.50
C LEU A 167 1.34 9.94 -2.88
N GLN A 168 1.65 11.13 -3.39
CA GLN A 168 1.03 12.38 -2.96
C GLN A 168 -0.47 12.41 -3.28
N THR A 169 -0.90 11.73 -4.34
CA THR A 169 -2.31 11.69 -4.77
C THR A 169 -3.12 10.70 -3.93
N PHE A 170 -2.65 9.46 -3.80
CA PHE A 170 -3.40 8.35 -3.19
C PHE A 170 -3.01 8.08 -1.74
N GLY A 171 -1.79 8.42 -1.31
CA GLY A 171 -1.35 8.28 0.08
C GLY A 171 -2.19 9.12 1.04
N GLN A 172 -2.38 10.41 0.71
CA GLN A 172 -3.18 11.33 1.52
C GLN A 172 -4.63 10.86 1.73
N VAL A 173 -5.18 10.06 0.80
CA VAL A 173 -6.54 9.54 0.86
C VAL A 173 -6.70 8.56 2.03
N VAL A 174 -5.66 7.79 2.35
CA VAL A 174 -5.62 6.86 3.48
C VAL A 174 -4.78 7.41 4.64
N GLY A 175 -4.59 8.72 4.66
CA GLY A 175 -3.80 9.38 5.70
C GLY A 175 -2.37 8.86 5.76
N LEU A 176 -1.72 8.64 4.62
CA LEU A 176 -0.26 8.57 4.55
C LEU A 176 0.25 9.98 4.27
#